data_AF-A0A7S2L8C7-F1
#
_entry.id   AF-A0A7S2L8C7-F1
#
_cell.length_a   1.000
_cell.length_b   1.000
_cell.length_c   1.000
_cell.angle_alpha   90.00
_cell.angle_beta   90.00
_cell.angle_gamma   90.00
#
_symmetry.space_group_name_H-M   'P 1'
#
loop_
_entity.id
_entity.type
_entity.pdbx_description
1 polymer ?
#
loop_
_entity_poly.entity_id
_entity_poly.type
_entity_poly.pdbx_seq_one_letter_code
_entity_poly.pdbx_strand_id
1 'polypeptide(L)'
;IDMDSFFASVILRKYPQYKNSPVAVGHGHNERNLSTNGVRSTSELSTCNYVARKYGVQKGMWLHQAKTLCPSLVVLPYDYDGYEEVSTQVSDIIHRYAEQHQRSSV
;
A
#
# COMPACT_ATOMS: atom_id res chain seq x y z
N ILE A 1 5.20 11.68 8.73
CA ILE A 1 4.51 10.37 8.69
C ILE A 1 4.60 9.85 7.24
N ASP A 2 5.19 8.67 6.98
CA ASP A 2 5.14 8.03 5.65
C ASP A 2 3.80 7.29 5.54
N MET A 3 2.83 7.94 4.89
CA MET A 3 1.46 7.44 4.77
C MET A 3 1.36 6.21 3.86
N ASP A 4 2.27 6.05 2.91
CA ASP A 4 2.23 4.96 1.95
C ASP A 4 2.53 3.62 2.62
N SER A 5 3.60 3.55 3.41
CA SER A 5 3.89 2.34 4.17
C SER A 5 2.89 2.10 5.30
N PHE A 6 2.23 3.15 5.79
CA PHE A 6 1.14 3.02 6.75
C PHE A 6 -0.04 2.27 6.14
N PHE A 7 -0.50 2.65 4.94
CA PHE A 7 -1.59 1.94 4.25
C PHE A 7 -1.26 0.48 3.94
N ALA A 8 -0.03 0.19 3.53
CA ALA A 8 0.42 -1.18 3.34
C ALA A 8 0.34 -2.00 4.66
N SER A 9 0.63 -1.38 5.79
CA SER A 9 0.57 -2.03 7.11
C SER A 9 -0.86 -2.31 7.58
N VAL A 10 -1.82 -1.43 7.27
CA VAL A 10 -3.25 -1.64 7.57
C VAL A 10 -3.76 -2.90 6.89
N ILE A 11 -3.49 -3.06 5.59
CA ILE A 11 -3.89 -4.25 4.84
C ILE A 11 -3.19 -5.50 5.36
N LEU A 12 -1.90 -5.42 5.72
CA LEU A 12 -1.17 -6.55 6.30
C LEU A 12 -1.73 -7.04 7.64
N ARG A 13 -2.51 -6.23 8.36
CA ARG A 13 -3.24 -6.68 9.56
C ARG A 13 -4.30 -7.73 9.23
N LYS A 14 -4.94 -7.64 8.06
CA LYS A 14 -5.89 -8.64 7.54
C LYS A 14 -5.21 -9.86 6.94
N TYR A 15 -3.95 -9.73 6.51
CA TYR A 15 -3.17 -10.80 5.89
C TYR A 15 -1.85 -11.06 6.64
N PRO A 16 -1.89 -11.59 7.87
CA PRO A 16 -0.70 -11.80 8.70
C PRO A 16 0.35 -12.72 8.06
N GLN A 17 -0.07 -13.62 7.17
CA GLN A 17 0.82 -14.51 6.42
C GLN A 17 1.81 -13.77 5.50
N TYR A 18 1.51 -12.53 5.10
CA TYR A 18 2.37 -11.74 4.22
C TYR A 18 3.18 -10.67 4.96
N LYS A 19 3.18 -10.67 6.30
CA LYS A 19 3.84 -9.64 7.12
C LYS A 19 5.32 -9.43 6.75
N ASN A 20 6.03 -10.50 6.40
CA ASN A 20 7.45 -10.47 6.04
C ASN A 20 7.70 -10.59 4.53
N SER A 21 6.64 -10.60 3.72
CA SER A 21 6.73 -10.73 2.27
C SER A 21 6.76 -9.35 1.60
N PRO A 22 7.32 -9.24 0.38
CA PRO A 22 7.16 -8.03 -0.42
C PRO A 22 5.69 -7.91 -0.83
N VAL A 23 5.02 -6.84 -0.43
CA VAL A 23 3.59 -6.63 -0.65
C VAL A 23 3.35 -5.27 -1.29
N ALA A 24 2.44 -5.25 -2.27
CA ALA A 24 1.88 -4.05 -2.86
C ALA A 24 0.35 -4.12 -2.93
N VAL A 25 -0.28 -2.96 -3.08
CA VAL A 25 -1.73 -2.81 -3.16
C VAL A 25 -2.08 -2.28 -4.54
N GLY A 26 -3.02 -2.92 -5.22
CA GLY A 26 -3.42 -2.52 -6.56
C GLY A 26 -4.50 -3.41 -7.18
N HIS A 27 -4.97 -3.00 -8.35
CA HIS A 27 -5.95 -3.75 -9.14
C HIS A 27 -5.28 -4.91 -9.90
N GLY A 28 -4.69 -5.87 -9.17
CA GLY A 28 -3.91 -6.98 -9.76
C GLY A 28 -4.52 -8.36 -9.57
N HIS A 29 -5.66 -8.48 -8.90
CA HIS A 29 -6.17 -9.76 -8.38
C HIS A 29 -6.77 -10.71 -9.43
N ASN A 30 -6.65 -10.40 -10.73
CA ASN A 30 -7.03 -11.30 -11.81
C ASN A 30 -5.77 -11.93 -12.41
N GLU A 31 -5.33 -13.02 -11.77
CA GLU A 31 -4.36 -13.98 -12.30
C GLU A 31 -4.71 -14.46 -13.74
N ARG A 32 -5.96 -14.24 -14.20
CA ARG A 32 -6.41 -14.58 -15.56
C ARG A 32 -5.85 -13.70 -16.69
N ASN A 33 -5.25 -12.54 -16.40
CA ASN A 33 -4.57 -11.73 -17.42
C ASN A 33 -3.03 -11.88 -17.41
N LEU A 34 -2.49 -12.84 -16.64
CA LEU A 34 -1.08 -13.21 -16.69
C LEU A 34 -0.81 -14.40 -17.63
N SER A 35 -1.73 -14.70 -18.55
CA SER A 35 -1.55 -15.74 -19.57
C SER A 35 -0.60 -15.24 -20.67
N THR A 36 0.66 -15.67 -20.57
CA THR A 36 1.58 -16.15 -21.65
C THR A 36 1.67 -15.42 -23.01
N ASN A 37 1.03 -14.28 -23.25
CA ASN A 37 1.01 -13.61 -24.56
C ASN A 37 0.59 -12.13 -24.49
N GLY A 38 1.39 -11.31 -23.79
CA GLY A 38 1.44 -9.87 -24.11
C GLY A 38 0.35 -8.95 -23.55
N VAL A 39 -0.40 -9.34 -22.51
CA VAL A 39 -1.23 -8.38 -21.76
C VAL A 39 -0.39 -7.77 -20.63
N ARG A 40 0.17 -6.58 -20.90
CA ARG A 40 0.80 -5.73 -19.89
C ARG A 40 -0.27 -5.39 -18.85
N SER A 41 -0.10 -5.81 -17.60
CA SER A 41 -0.97 -5.29 -16.54
C SER A 41 -0.85 -3.76 -16.52
N THR A 42 -1.93 -3.09 -16.88
CA THR A 42 -2.07 -1.62 -16.95
C THR A 42 -2.49 -1.04 -15.61
N SER A 43 -2.21 -1.74 -14.51
CA SER A 43 -2.58 -1.29 -13.18
C SER A 43 -1.35 -0.79 -12.48
N GLU A 44 -1.42 0.46 -12.01
CA GLU A 44 -0.42 1.05 -11.13
C GLU A 44 -0.62 0.57 -9.70
N LEU A 45 0.48 0.43 -8.98
CA LEU A 45 0.47 0.12 -7.56
C LEU A 45 0.14 1.38 -6.76
N SER A 46 -0.91 1.32 -5.95
CA SER A 46 -1.30 2.43 -5.08
C SER A 46 -0.32 2.62 -3.92
N THR A 47 0.20 1.53 -3.37
CA THR A 47 1.25 1.58 -2.34
C THR A 47 1.99 0.23 -2.26
N CYS A 48 3.12 0.22 -1.55
CA CYS A 48 3.90 -0.97 -1.24
C CYS A 48 4.57 -0.86 0.14
N ASN A 49 4.84 -2.02 0.76
CA ASN A 49 5.51 -2.07 2.06
C ASN A 49 7.03 -1.86 1.94
N TYR A 50 7.69 -1.59 3.06
CA TYR A 50 9.15 -1.42 3.09
C TYR A 50 9.92 -2.63 2.56
N VAL A 51 9.39 -3.84 2.72
CA VAL A 51 10.03 -5.05 2.17
C VAL A 51 10.08 -5.00 0.66
N ALA A 52 8.97 -4.63 -0.01
CA ALA A 52 8.94 -4.45 -1.46
C ALA A 52 9.85 -3.30 -1.92
N ARG A 53 9.92 -2.19 -1.17
CA ARG A 53 10.82 -1.07 -1.47
C ARG A 53 12.30 -1.46 -1.49
N LYS A 54 12.72 -2.43 -0.66
CA LYS A 54 14.10 -2.96 -0.70
C LYS A 54 14.45 -3.63 -2.03
N TYR A 55 13.46 -4.13 -2.76
CA TYR A 55 13.63 -4.68 -4.11
C TYR A 55 13.50 -3.62 -5.21
N GLY A 56 13.37 -2.33 -4.85
CA GLY A 56 13.20 -1.23 -5.80
C GLY A 56 11.76 -0.99 -6.25
N VAL A 57 10.77 -1.71 -5.70
CA VAL A 57 9.35 -1.45 -5.99
C VAL A 57 8.93 -0.13 -5.36
N GLN A 58 8.19 0.69 -6.10
CA GLN A 58 7.74 2.01 -5.66
C GLN A 58 6.24 2.19 -5.89
N LYS A 59 5.64 3.14 -5.16
CA LYS A 59 4.27 3.61 -5.43
C LYS A 59 4.19 4.22 -6.82
N GLY A 60 3.06 4.03 -7.49
CA GLY A 60 2.83 4.47 -8.87
C GLY A 60 3.53 3.61 -9.92
N MET A 61 4.34 2.63 -9.51
CA MET A 61 4.96 1.71 -10.44
C MET A 61 3.91 0.81 -11.10
N TRP A 62 4.05 0.57 -12.40
CA TRP A 62 3.22 -0.38 -13.12
C TRP A 62 3.45 -1.80 -12.58
N LEU A 63 2.36 -2.58 -12.43
CA LEU A 63 2.46 -3.92 -11.87
C LEU A 63 3.46 -4.81 -12.62
N HIS A 64 3.53 -4.70 -13.95
CA HIS A 64 4.48 -5.50 -14.73
C HIS A 64 5.94 -5.16 -14.36
N GLN A 65 6.28 -3.88 -14.20
CA GLN A 65 7.63 -3.46 -13.82
C GLN A 65 7.97 -3.93 -12.41
N ALA A 66 7.02 -3.78 -11.48
CA ALA A 66 7.19 -4.23 -10.10
C ALA A 66 7.41 -5.74 -10.00
N LYS A 67 6.70 -6.53 -10.82
CA LYS A 67 6.89 -7.98 -10.92
C LYS A 67 8.21 -8.38 -11.58
N THR A 68 8.73 -7.59 -12.52
CA THR A 68 10.07 -7.81 -13.08
C THR A 68 11.15 -7.58 -12.02
N LEU A 69 11.00 -6.56 -11.16
CA LEU A 69 11.94 -6.27 -10.06
C LEU A 69 11.81 -7.29 -8.91
N CYS A 70 10.58 -7.70 -8.60
CA CYS A 70 10.28 -8.62 -7.51
C CYS A 70 9.25 -9.65 -7.98
N PRO A 71 9.67 -10.79 -8.55
CA PRO A 71 8.77 -11.85 -9.01
C PRO A 71 7.87 -12.40 -7.89
N SER A 72 8.40 -12.44 -6.67
CA SER A 72 7.71 -12.86 -5.44
C SER A 72 6.76 -11.80 -4.86
N LEU A 73 6.58 -10.64 -5.50
CA LEU A 73 5.71 -9.57 -5.03
C LEU A 73 4.26 -10.07 -4.90
N VAL A 74 3.68 -9.93 -3.72
CA VAL A 74 2.27 -10.22 -3.48
C VAL A 74 1.47 -8.95 -3.73
N VAL A 75 0.41 -9.03 -4.54
CA VAL A 75 -0.48 -7.91 -4.82
C VAL A 75 -1.80 -8.17 -4.13
N LEU A 76 -2.14 -7.31 -3.16
CA LEU A 76 -3.38 -7.39 -2.41
C LEU A 76 -4.40 -6.38 -2.97
N PRO A 77 -5.70 -6.68 -2.87
CA PRO A 77 -6.74 -5.75 -3.29
C PRO A 77 -6.77 -4.52 -2.36
N TYR A 78 -7.47 -3.49 -2.82
CA TYR A 78 -7.77 -2.33 -1.98
C TYR A 78 -8.70 -2.73 -0.84
N ASP A 79 -8.44 -2.16 0.34
CA ASP A 79 -9.29 -2.28 1.51
C ASP A 79 -9.83 -0.88 1.85
N TYR A 80 -10.85 -0.46 1.12
CA TYR A 80 -11.41 0.90 1.25
C TYR A 80 -11.99 1.12 2.65
N ASP A 81 -12.71 0.15 3.19
CA ASP A 81 -13.31 0.23 4.53
C ASP A 81 -12.22 0.38 5.62
N GLY A 82 -11.19 -0.47 5.56
CA GLY A 82 -10.06 -0.39 6.50
C GLY A 82 -9.24 0.89 6.33
N TYR A 83 -9.14 1.40 5.11
CA TYR A 83 -8.51 2.69 4.83
C TYR A 83 -9.29 3.85 5.46
N GLU A 84 -10.60 3.91 5.26
CA GLU A 84 -11.45 5.00 5.75
C GLU A 84 -11.46 5.07 7.28
N GLU A 85 -11.64 3.92 7.93
CA GLU A 85 -11.62 3.80 9.39
C GLU A 85 -10.33 4.36 9.98
N VAL A 86 -9.20 3.94 9.41
CA VAL A 86 -7.88 4.28 9.93
C VAL A 86 -7.48 5.72 9.57
N SER A 87 -7.84 6.19 8.36
CA SER A 87 -7.61 7.58 7.93
C SER A 87 -8.34 8.56 8.83
N THR A 88 -9.57 8.24 9.24
CA THR A 88 -10.35 9.04 10.17
C THR A 88 -9.66 9.12 11.54
N GLN A 89 -9.24 7.98 12.09
CA GLN A 89 -8.53 7.94 13.38
C GLN A 89 -7.22 8.75 13.36
N VAL A 90 -6.43 8.62 12.30
CA VAL A 90 -5.18 9.39 12.14
C VAL A 90 -5.48 10.89 12.04
N SER A 91 -6.49 11.28 11.26
CA SER A 91 -6.86 12.68 11.10
C SER A 91 -7.32 13.29 12.43
N ASP A 92 -8.13 12.57 13.20
CA ASP A 92 -8.60 13.00 14.52
C ASP A 92 -7.45 13.16 15.52
N ILE A 93 -6.46 12.29 15.49
CA ILE A 93 -5.25 12.42 16.32
C ILE A 93 -4.47 13.67 15.92
N ILE A 94 -4.21 13.85 14.61
CA ILE A 94 -3.45 15.00 14.11
C ILE A 94 -4.18 16.31 14.46
N HIS A 95 -5.50 16.38 14.29
CA HIS A 95 -6.31 17.55 14.61
C HIS A 95 -6.19 17.94 16.08
N ARG A 96 -6.37 16.97 16.99
CA ARG A 96 -6.25 17.20 18.44
C ARG A 96 -4.87 17.76 18.84
N TYR A 97 -3.80 17.21 18.26
CA TYR A 97 -2.45 17.71 18.53
C TYR A 97 -2.20 19.11 17.94
N ALA A 98 -2.73 19.40 16.75
CA ALA A 98 -2.63 20.71 16.12
C ALA A 98 -3.36 21.79 16.94
N GLU A 99 -4.58 21.50 17.42
CA GLU A 99 -5.34 22.40 18.29
C GLU A 99 -4.63 22.65 19.63
N GLN A 100 -4.01 21.62 20.21
CA GLN A 100 -3.26 21.75 21.46
C GLN A 100 -2.01 22.63 21.27
N HIS A 101 -1.30 22.53 20.16
CA HIS A 101 -0.14 23.37 19.87
C HIS A 101 -0.52 24.83 19.59
N GLN A 102 -1.63 25.09 18.90
CA GLN A 102 -2.13 26.46 18.70
C GLN A 102 -2.53 27.13 20.01
N ARG A 103 -3.14 26.38 20.95
CA ARG A 103 -3.47 26.90 22.30
C ARG A 103 -2.25 27.18 23.18
N SER A 104 -1.11 26.55 22.90
CA SER A 104 0.11 26.67 23.70
C SER A 104 0.97 27.88 23.32
N SER A 105 0.66 28.55 22.20
CA SER A 105 1.42 29.69 21.68
C SER A 105 0.72 31.04 21.95
N VAL A 106 -0.19 31.09 22.94
CA VAL A 106 -0.89 32.31 23.38
C VAL A 106 -0.54 32.61 24.83
#